data_AF-A0A529HHE9-F1
#
_entry.id   AF-A0A529HHE9-F1
#
_cell.length_a   1.000
_cell.length_b   1.000
_cell.length_c   1.000
_cell.angle_alpha   90.00
_cell.angle_beta   90.00
_cell.angle_gamma   90.00
#
_symmetry.space_group_name_H-M   'P 1'
#
loop_
_entity.id
_entity.type
_entity.pdbx_description
1 polymer ?
#
loop_
_entity_poly.entity_id
_entity_poly.type
_entity_poly.pdbx_seq_one_letter_code
_entity_poly.pdbx_strand_id
1 'polypeptide(L)'
;FQIGGYEPCTVTDFEVPKKYGLRQTIADTLGVGGIMRGLRTVPHLWNICEDMLAVCPEAIMLQYVNPMAINTWAISEKYPAIRQVGLCHSVQGTAMELAHDLDLPYEEIRYRSAGINHMAFYLKFEHRQADGSYRDLYPDLVRAYREGRAPKPG
;
A
#
# COMPACT_ATOMS: atom_id res chain seq x y z
N PHE A 1 10.39 -3.17 10.85
CA PHE A 1 10.47 -2.57 12.20
C PHE A 1 9.41 -1.47 12.34
N GLN A 2 8.96 -1.17 13.55
CA GLN A 2 8.07 -0.05 13.87
C GLN A 2 8.82 0.92 14.78
N ILE A 3 9.34 2.00 14.20
CA ILE A 3 10.18 2.95 14.95
C ILE A 3 9.32 3.67 16.00
N GLY A 4 9.75 3.58 17.25
CA GLY A 4 9.07 4.15 18.40
C GLY A 4 7.96 3.28 19.00
N GLY A 5 7.71 2.10 18.45
CA GLY A 5 6.72 1.15 18.96
C GLY A 5 5.27 1.66 18.91
N TYR A 6 4.37 0.91 19.53
CA TYR A 6 2.97 1.29 19.71
C TYR A 6 2.85 2.44 20.72
N GLU A 7 3.40 2.23 21.91
CA GLU A 7 3.55 3.26 22.94
C GLU A 7 5.03 3.66 23.08
N PRO A 8 5.35 4.97 23.09
CA PRO A 8 4.42 6.10 23.05
C PRO A 8 4.06 6.54 21.62
N CYS A 9 4.76 6.10 20.59
CA CYS A 9 4.77 6.80 19.30
C CYS A 9 3.47 6.65 18.49
N THR A 10 2.93 5.45 18.30
CA THR A 10 1.65 5.30 17.61
C THR A 10 0.54 5.99 18.38
N VAL A 11 0.50 5.88 19.72
CA VAL A 11 -0.48 6.62 20.52
C VAL A 11 -0.35 8.14 20.31
N THR A 12 0.89 8.66 20.27
CA THR A 12 1.14 10.08 19.97
C THR A 12 0.66 10.48 18.58
N ASP A 13 0.85 9.60 17.58
CA ASP A 13 0.42 9.84 16.20
C ASP A 13 -1.12 10.03 16.09
N PHE A 14 -1.89 9.46 17.03
CA PHE A 14 -3.34 9.63 17.13
C PHE A 14 -3.75 10.76 18.08
N GLU A 15 -3.18 10.82 19.28
CA GLU A 15 -3.63 11.74 20.33
C GLU A 15 -3.27 13.20 20.05
N VAL A 16 -2.13 13.47 19.40
CA VAL A 16 -1.78 14.86 19.05
C VAL A 16 -2.79 15.45 18.05
N PRO A 17 -3.09 14.82 16.90
CA PRO A 17 -4.09 15.33 15.95
C PRO A 17 -5.50 15.40 16.52
N LYS A 18 -5.87 14.44 17.38
CA LYS A 18 -7.20 14.39 18.02
C LYS A 18 -7.47 15.61 18.90
N LYS A 19 -6.47 16.18 19.56
CA LYS A 19 -6.59 17.45 20.32
C LYS A 19 -7.01 18.63 19.45
N TYR A 20 -6.78 18.55 18.14
CA TYR A 20 -7.17 19.56 17.16
C TYR A 20 -8.39 19.15 16.33
N GLY A 21 -9.15 18.14 16.77
CA GLY A 21 -10.35 17.68 16.09
C GLY A 21 -10.10 16.74 14.89
N LEU A 22 -8.84 16.38 14.60
CA LEU A 22 -8.51 15.45 13.52
C LEU A 22 -8.41 14.02 14.05
N ARG A 23 -9.37 13.17 13.68
CA ARG A 23 -9.33 11.73 13.93
C ARG A 23 -8.77 11.00 12.70
N GLN A 24 -7.96 9.98 12.95
CA GLN A 24 -7.34 9.15 11.92
C GLN A 24 -7.73 7.69 12.16
N THR A 25 -7.76 6.88 11.10
CA THR A 25 -8.11 5.45 11.21
C THR A 25 -6.91 4.60 11.61
N ILE A 26 -5.80 4.69 10.86
CA ILE A 26 -4.57 3.89 11.08
C ILE A 26 -3.35 4.76 11.37
N ALA A 27 -3.26 5.95 10.76
CA ALA A 27 -2.22 6.96 10.99
C ALA A 27 -0.76 6.49 10.73
N ASP A 28 -0.54 5.42 9.96
CA ASP A 28 0.80 4.87 9.69
C ASP A 28 1.39 5.26 8.33
N THR A 29 0.54 5.60 7.36
CA THR A 29 0.96 5.92 5.98
C THR A 29 0.55 7.32 5.54
N LEU A 30 -0.73 7.65 5.69
CA LEU A 30 -1.32 8.90 5.22
C LEU A 30 -1.58 9.87 6.37
N GLY A 31 -1.84 11.13 6.01
CA GLY A 31 -2.16 12.19 6.98
C GLY A 31 -0.99 12.58 7.87
N VAL A 32 -1.29 13.37 8.90
CA VAL A 32 -0.26 13.90 9.82
C VAL A 32 0.41 12.80 10.64
N GLY A 33 -0.31 11.72 10.98
CA GLY A 33 0.28 10.53 11.60
C GLY A 33 1.33 9.87 10.72
N GLY A 34 1.02 9.67 9.43
CA GLY A 34 1.98 9.16 8.45
C GLY A 34 3.21 10.05 8.32
N ILE A 35 3.05 11.37 8.33
CA ILE A 35 4.17 12.32 8.29
C ILE A 35 5.05 12.19 9.55
N MET A 36 4.45 12.22 10.74
CA MET A 36 5.18 12.06 12.02
C MET A 36 5.94 10.73 12.06
N ARG A 37 5.32 9.64 11.59
CA ARG A 37 5.96 8.34 11.47
C ARG A 37 7.10 8.33 10.45
N GLY A 38 6.93 8.98 9.30
CA GLY A 38 7.96 9.14 8.28
C GLY A 38 9.20 9.83 8.84
N LEU A 39 9.01 10.94 9.56
CA LEU A 39 10.10 11.70 10.20
C LEU A 39 10.93 10.85 11.18
N ARG A 40 10.28 9.92 11.88
CA ARG A 40 10.99 8.97 12.77
C ARG A 40 11.65 7.84 11.99
N THR A 41 11.04 7.36 10.92
CA THR A 41 11.43 6.11 10.24
C THR A 41 12.58 6.32 9.25
N VAL A 42 12.57 7.41 8.50
CA VAL A 42 13.53 7.69 7.43
C VAL A 42 15.00 7.67 7.91
N PRO A 43 15.38 8.29 9.04
CA PRO A 43 16.77 8.25 9.51
C PRO A 43 17.28 6.84 9.80
N HIS A 44 16.42 5.92 10.26
CA HIS A 44 16.81 4.53 10.48
C HIS A 44 16.98 3.76 9.17
N LEU A 45 16.11 4.01 8.17
CA LEU A 45 16.27 3.43 6.85
C LEU A 45 17.56 3.89 6.18
N TRP A 46 17.95 5.15 6.37
CA TRP A 46 19.23 5.65 5.87
C TRP A 46 20.41 4.92 6.46
N ASN A 47 20.42 4.58 7.75
CA ASN A 47 21.49 3.76 8.34
C ASN A 47 21.56 2.37 7.67
N ILE A 48 20.42 1.76 7.34
CA ILE A 48 20.38 0.50 6.59
C ILE A 48 20.94 0.67 5.18
N CYS A 49 20.69 1.81 4.52
CA CYS A 49 21.29 2.11 3.22
C CYS A 49 22.82 2.20 3.30
N GLU A 50 23.37 2.85 4.34
CA GLU A 50 24.82 2.88 4.56
C GLU A 50 25.40 1.47 4.74
N ASP A 51 24.74 0.65 5.56
CA ASP A 51 25.15 -0.75 5.78
C ASP A 51 25.12 -1.53 4.45
N MET A 52 24.03 -1.40 3.69
CA MET A 52 23.90 -2.06 2.39
C MET A 52 25.01 -1.65 1.42
N LEU A 53 25.35 -0.36 1.33
CA LEU A 53 26.43 0.09 0.47
C LEU A 53 27.79 -0.48 0.90
N ALA A 54 28.00 -0.66 2.20
CA ALA A 54 29.25 -1.21 2.73
C ALA A 54 29.38 -2.73 2.54
N VAL A 55 28.29 -3.49 2.74
CA VAL A 55 28.38 -4.96 2.81
C VAL A 55 27.71 -5.70 1.67
N CYS A 56 26.74 -5.10 0.99
CA CYS A 56 25.97 -5.74 -0.08
C CYS A 56 25.42 -4.73 -1.11
N PRO A 57 26.29 -3.93 -1.78
CA PRO A 57 25.86 -2.83 -2.65
C PRO A 57 24.99 -3.29 -3.83
N GLU A 58 25.08 -4.56 -4.19
CA GLU A 58 24.32 -5.18 -5.29
C GLU A 58 23.03 -5.88 -4.83
N ALA A 59 22.65 -5.79 -3.56
CA ALA A 59 21.38 -6.33 -3.08
C ALA A 59 20.20 -5.42 -3.43
N ILE A 60 19.01 -6.02 -3.56
CA ILE A 60 17.75 -5.27 -3.70
C ILE A 60 17.08 -5.18 -2.33
N MET A 61 16.84 -3.96 -1.84
CA MET A 61 16.03 -3.74 -0.64
C MET A 61 14.55 -3.98 -0.95
N LEU A 62 13.96 -4.98 -0.28
CA LEU A 62 12.52 -5.21 -0.28
C LEU A 62 11.89 -4.42 0.88
N GLN A 63 11.35 -3.24 0.58
CA GLN A 63 10.87 -2.30 1.57
C GLN A 63 9.38 -2.57 1.87
N TYR A 64 9.02 -2.97 3.09
CA TYR A 64 7.63 -3.18 3.57
C TYR A 64 7.17 -2.21 4.68
N VAL A 65 8.06 -1.41 5.24
CA VAL A 65 7.81 -0.48 6.35
C VAL A 65 7.03 0.74 5.89
N ASN A 66 5.92 1.04 6.54
CA ASN A 66 5.19 2.30 6.33
C ASN A 66 5.84 3.49 7.05
N PRO A 67 5.73 4.72 6.51
CA PRO A 67 5.00 5.12 5.29
C PRO A 67 5.78 4.83 4.00
N MET A 68 5.30 3.90 3.16
CA MET A 68 6.07 3.39 2.01
C MET A 68 6.51 4.48 1.04
N ALA A 69 5.58 5.35 0.63
CA ALA A 69 5.86 6.38 -0.36
C ALA A 69 6.92 7.36 0.13
N ILE A 70 6.81 7.81 1.38
CA ILE A 70 7.79 8.70 2.01
C ILE A 70 9.15 8.00 2.15
N ASN A 71 9.15 6.77 2.64
CA ASN A 71 10.36 5.98 2.88
C ASN A 71 11.14 5.72 1.58
N THR A 72 10.47 5.18 0.56
CA THR A 72 11.07 4.89 -0.74
C THR A 72 11.54 6.18 -1.41
N TRP A 73 10.76 7.26 -1.34
CA TRP A 73 11.20 8.55 -1.91
C TRP A 73 12.46 9.08 -1.20
N ALA A 74 12.48 9.09 0.13
CA ALA A 74 13.63 9.55 0.90
C ALA A 74 14.91 8.73 0.66
N ILE A 75 14.77 7.43 0.41
CA ILE A 75 15.91 6.59 0.00
C ILE A 75 16.35 6.95 -1.42
N SER A 76 15.44 7.07 -2.38
CA SER A 76 15.79 7.37 -3.78
C SER A 76 16.50 8.71 -3.95
N GLU A 77 16.10 9.75 -3.19
CA GLU A 77 16.73 11.08 -3.25
C GLU A 77 18.14 11.07 -2.65
N LYS A 78 18.32 10.42 -1.49
CA LYS A 78 19.59 10.49 -0.76
C LYS A 78 20.59 9.41 -1.18
N TYR A 79 20.10 8.23 -1.56
CA TYR A 79 20.88 7.05 -1.89
C TYR A 79 20.47 6.47 -3.25
N PRO A 80 20.67 7.20 -4.35
CA PRO A 80 20.24 6.77 -5.68
C PRO A 80 20.91 5.47 -6.17
N ALA A 81 22.02 5.06 -5.56
CA ALA A 81 22.69 3.79 -5.84
C ALA A 81 21.98 2.56 -5.22
N ILE A 82 21.12 2.76 -4.20
CA ILE A 82 20.38 1.66 -3.58
C ILE A 82 19.30 1.18 -4.53
N ARG A 83 19.38 -0.11 -4.88
CA ARG A 83 18.30 -0.80 -5.59
C ARG A 83 17.20 -1.15 -4.58
N GLN A 84 16.01 -0.59 -4.75
CA GLN A 84 14.89 -0.84 -3.85
C GLN A 84 13.57 -1.07 -4.59
N VAL A 85 12.69 -1.84 -3.96
CA VAL A 85 11.30 -2.01 -4.35
C VAL A 85 10.42 -1.88 -3.11
N GLY A 86 9.47 -0.95 -3.15
CA GLY A 86 8.43 -0.81 -2.12
C GLY A 86 7.29 -1.80 -2.37
N LEU A 87 6.91 -2.57 -1.34
CA LEU A 87 5.94 -3.65 -1.46
C LEU A 87 4.78 -3.48 -0.48
N CYS A 88 3.57 -3.62 -1.00
CA CYS A 88 2.33 -3.58 -0.24
C CYS A 88 1.37 -4.63 -0.81
N HIS A 89 0.51 -5.20 0.04
CA HIS A 89 -0.43 -6.26 -0.32
C HIS A 89 -1.83 -5.73 -0.71
N SER A 90 -2.08 -4.42 -0.59
CA SER A 90 -3.43 -3.85 -0.75
C SER A 90 -4.01 -4.06 -2.15
N VAL A 91 -3.22 -3.94 -3.22
CA VAL A 91 -3.72 -4.09 -4.59
C VAL A 91 -4.10 -5.55 -4.89
N GLN A 92 -3.37 -6.52 -4.35
CA GLN A 92 -3.71 -7.93 -4.52
C GLN A 92 -4.91 -8.29 -3.64
N GLY A 93 -4.92 -7.80 -2.39
CA GLY A 93 -6.02 -7.96 -1.42
C GLY A 93 -7.36 -7.48 -1.99
N THR A 94 -7.42 -6.23 -2.44
CA THR A 94 -8.64 -5.67 -3.03
C THR A 94 -9.07 -6.42 -4.29
N ALA A 95 -8.13 -6.93 -5.11
CA ALA A 95 -8.49 -7.70 -6.30
C ALA A 95 -9.12 -9.05 -5.94
N MET A 96 -8.64 -9.72 -4.88
CA MET A 96 -9.23 -10.95 -4.36
C MET A 96 -10.64 -10.69 -3.79
N GLU A 97 -10.83 -9.61 -3.03
CA GLU A 97 -12.14 -9.22 -2.50
C GLU A 97 -13.14 -8.90 -3.63
N LEU A 98 -12.74 -8.14 -4.64
CA LEU A 98 -13.60 -7.82 -5.79
C LEU A 98 -13.93 -9.06 -6.64
N ALA A 99 -13.01 -10.03 -6.75
CA ALA A 99 -13.29 -11.30 -7.41
C ALA A 99 -14.32 -12.14 -6.64
N HIS A 100 -14.16 -12.20 -5.31
CA HIS A 100 -15.12 -12.84 -4.41
C HIS A 100 -16.52 -12.21 -4.51
N ASP A 101 -16.61 -10.87 -4.54
CA ASP A 101 -17.87 -10.15 -4.70
C ASP A 101 -18.62 -10.51 -5.98
N LEU A 102 -17.88 -10.86 -7.04
CA LEU A 102 -18.42 -11.24 -8.34
C LEU A 102 -18.55 -12.76 -8.57
N ASP A 103 -18.21 -13.59 -7.58
CA ASP A 103 -18.15 -15.06 -7.71
C ASP A 103 -17.21 -15.53 -8.84
N LEU A 104 -16.09 -14.83 -9.03
CA LEU A 104 -15.08 -15.14 -10.06
C LEU A 104 -13.81 -15.71 -9.44
N PRO A 105 -13.15 -16.68 -10.08
CA PRO A 105 -11.81 -17.13 -9.67
C PRO A 105 -10.79 -16.00 -9.79
N TYR A 106 -10.03 -15.73 -8.72
CA TYR A 106 -9.02 -14.67 -8.71
C TYR A 106 -7.96 -14.86 -9.79
N GLU A 107 -7.60 -16.11 -10.10
CA GLU A 107 -6.59 -16.49 -11.09
C GLU A 107 -6.99 -16.14 -12.53
N GLU A 108 -8.27 -15.86 -12.75
CA GLU A 108 -8.80 -15.44 -14.04
C GLU A 108 -8.92 -13.90 -14.15
N ILE A 109 -8.58 -13.18 -13.09
CA ILE A 109 -8.61 -11.72 -13.07
C ILE A 109 -7.27 -11.16 -13.52
N ARG A 110 -7.32 -10.25 -14.50
CA ARG A 110 -6.21 -9.37 -14.86
C ARG A 110 -6.57 -7.94 -14.51
N TYR A 111 -5.62 -7.23 -13.92
CA TYR A 111 -5.82 -5.82 -13.59
C TYR A 111 -4.59 -4.98 -13.89
N ARG A 112 -4.83 -3.69 -14.13
CA ARG A 112 -3.79 -2.66 -14.15
C ARG A 112 -4.13 -1.66 -13.06
N SER A 113 -3.22 -1.47 -12.11
CA SER A 113 -3.37 -0.49 -11.03
C SER A 113 -2.32 0.61 -11.17
N ALA A 114 -2.65 1.82 -10.73
CA ALA A 114 -1.74 2.95 -10.67
C ALA A 114 -2.09 3.87 -9.48
N GLY A 115 -1.08 4.57 -8.98
CA GLY A 115 -1.20 5.51 -7.86
C GLY A 115 0.02 5.43 -6.95
N ILE A 116 -0.17 5.85 -5.69
CA ILE A 116 0.84 5.73 -4.64
C ILE A 116 0.41 4.70 -3.60
N ASN A 117 1.32 4.29 -2.72
CA ASN A 117 0.98 3.38 -1.64
C ASN A 117 -0.20 3.92 -0.80
N HIS A 118 -1.20 3.05 -0.57
CA HIS A 118 -2.47 3.35 0.11
C HIS A 118 -3.36 4.41 -0.58
N MET A 119 -3.04 4.79 -1.82
CA MET A 119 -3.90 5.63 -2.67
C MET A 119 -3.68 5.22 -4.14
N ALA A 120 -4.20 4.04 -4.47
CA ALA A 120 -4.10 3.45 -5.79
C ALA A 120 -5.48 3.09 -6.32
N PHE A 121 -5.59 3.05 -7.65
CA PHE A 121 -6.84 2.79 -8.36
C PHE A 121 -6.59 1.74 -9.43
N TYR A 122 -7.55 0.84 -9.62
CA TYR A 122 -7.58 0.05 -10.84
C TYR A 122 -7.94 0.97 -12.01
N LEU A 123 -7.16 0.86 -13.08
CA LEU A 123 -7.43 1.48 -14.39
C LEU A 123 -8.07 0.46 -15.34
N LYS A 124 -7.83 -0.82 -15.08
CA LYS A 124 -8.46 -1.97 -15.73
C LYS A 124 -8.70 -3.05 -14.69
N PHE A 125 -9.85 -3.69 -14.75
CA PHE A 125 -10.19 -4.85 -13.96
C PHE A 125 -10.99 -5.78 -14.88
N GLU A 126 -10.39 -6.90 -15.29
CA GLU A 126 -10.86 -7.68 -16.43
C GLU A 126 -10.87 -9.18 -16.09
N HIS A 127 -11.86 -9.91 -16.61
CA HIS A 127 -11.97 -11.37 -16.48
C HIS A 127 -11.57 -12.07 -17.78
N ARG A 128 -10.68 -13.06 -17.68
CA ARG A 128 -10.27 -13.91 -18.79
C ARG A 128 -11.42 -14.83 -19.21
N GLN A 129 -11.76 -14.80 -20.49
CA GLN A 129 -12.79 -15.65 -21.09
C GLN A 129 -12.18 -16.95 -21.64
N ALA A 130 -13.03 -17.94 -21.95
CA ALA A 130 -12.60 -19.25 -22.44
C ALA A 130 -11.85 -19.20 -23.79
N ASP A 131 -12.14 -18.21 -24.63
CA ASP A 131 -11.46 -17.97 -25.91
C ASP A 131 -10.12 -17.21 -25.76
N GLY A 132 -9.71 -16.92 -24.52
CA GLY A 132 -8.51 -16.15 -24.19
C GLY A 132 -8.67 -14.63 -24.26
N SER A 133 -9.85 -14.12 -24.63
CA SER A 133 -10.17 -12.70 -24.58
C SER A 133 -10.38 -12.22 -23.13
N TYR A 134 -10.50 -10.91 -22.95
CA TYR A 134 -10.69 -10.29 -21.63
C TYR A 134 -11.90 -9.37 -21.66
N ARG A 135 -12.79 -9.52 -20.66
CA ARG A 135 -13.99 -8.71 -20.50
C ARG A 135 -13.81 -7.73 -19.35
N ASP A 136 -14.15 -6.46 -19.55
CA ASP A 136 -14.18 -5.44 -18.50
C ASP A 136 -15.24 -5.79 -17.44
N LEU A 137 -14.84 -5.75 -16.16
CA LEU A 137 -15.69 -6.08 -15.00
C LEU A 137 -16.26 -4.85 -14.30
N TYR A 138 -15.88 -3.63 -14.66
CA TYR A 138 -16.49 -2.42 -14.06
C TYR A 138 -18.03 -2.40 -14.15
N PRO A 139 -18.66 -2.75 -15.29
CA PRO A 139 -20.13 -2.84 -15.36
C PRO A 139 -20.72 -3.86 -14.39
N ASP A 140 -20.03 -4.97 -14.16
CA ASP A 140 -20.47 -6.03 -13.24
C ASP A 140 -20.37 -5.58 -11.78
N LEU A 141 -19.26 -4.91 -11.40
CA LEU A 141 -19.07 -4.32 -10.07
C LEU A 141 -20.14 -3.28 -9.75
N VAL A 142 -20.40 -2.36 -10.68
CA VAL A 142 -21.42 -1.32 -10.50
C VAL A 142 -22.81 -1.93 -10.36
N ARG A 143 -23.12 -2.96 -11.16
CA ARG A 143 -24.40 -3.67 -11.08
C ARG A 143 -24.55 -4.40 -9.74
N ALA A 144 -23.53 -5.14 -9.30
CA ALA A 144 -23.55 -5.84 -8.02
C ALA A 144 -23.75 -4.91 -6.82
N TYR A 145 -23.08 -3.75 -6.81
CA TYR A 145 -23.27 -2.72 -5.80
C TYR A 145 -24.71 -2.16 -5.81
N ARG A 146 -25.23 -1.78 -6.99
CA ARG A 146 -26.59 -1.22 -7.11
C ARG A 146 -27.70 -2.20 -6.70
N GLU A 147 -27.46 -3.48 -6.91
CA GLU A 147 -28.38 -4.56 -6.51
C GLU A 147 -28.19 -5.01 -5.05
N GLY A 148 -27.22 -4.44 -4.32
CA GLY A 148 -26.92 -4.81 -2.93
C GLY A 148 -26.30 -6.20 -2.76
N ARG A 149 -25.73 -6.78 -3.84
CA ARG A 149 -25.03 -8.07 -3.81
C ARG A 149 -23.57 -7.95 -3.41
N ALA A 150 -23.00 -6.75 -3.47
CA ALA A 150 -21.62 -6.44 -3.11
C ALA A 150 -21.53 -5.12 -2.30
N PRO A 151 -20.54 -4.97 -1.39
CA PRO A 151 -19.56 -5.99 -1.02
C PRO A 151 -20.19 -7.12 -0.20
N LYS A 152 -19.70 -8.35 -0.40
CA LYS A 152 -20.07 -9.50 0.43
C LYS A 152 -19.35 -9.42 1.78
N PRO A 153 -19.88 -10.07 2.83
CA PRO A 153 -19.13 -10.26 4.07
C PRO A 153 -17.81 -11.00 3.77
N GLY A 154 -16.72 -10.52 4.37
CA GLY A 154 -15.42 -11.19 4.37
C GLY A 154 -15.29 -12.25 5.45
#